data_AF-A0A9P8LC82-F1
#
_entry.id   AF-A0A9P8LC82-F1
#
_cell.length_a   1.000
_cell.length_b   1.000
_cell.length_c   1.000
_cell.angle_alpha   90.00
_cell.angle_beta   90.00
_cell.angle_gamma   90.00
#
_symmetry.space_group_name_H-M   'P 1'
#
loop_
_entity.id
_entity.type
_entity.pdbx_description
1 polymer ?
#
loop_
_entity_poly.entity_id
_entity_poly.type
_entity_poly.pdbx_seq_one_letter_code
_entity_poly.pdbx_strand_id
1 'polypeptide(L)'
;MLHRRRRLVLATIGAFIVYFFVLPKSRIEVPSHVIQEEPASGEPVDEFPRWNFSAVTLSPGSNYTRTLVIPRLTSENVSWIAEELPDLDTAIYVVNDPNAPLHPPKNKGNEAMVYLTYIIDHYESLPDIMIFMHAHRFSWHNNDILGNDAVQMIKRLSSEHVMRQGYVNLRCHWKPGCPDWLQPKAQEEDIVKQEQLMLKQSWPELFPLDPLPTVLAQPCCSQFALTRERVLSVPKPRFVYFRDWLLRTPLSTYISGRIWEYIWQFIFTGQTVVCPVMHICYCDAYGVCFNGEREFNKWFKLRYERSQLVFMEKSRQLSNKMAKDPKAKGLIDGPAGFDYPDVGEDSDLKDLGDKIRAIRDELQTMIDTAIERGRYPRNRALAAGREWKEGDGF
;
A
#
# COMPACT_ATOMS: atom_id res chain seq x y z
N MET A 1 -2.58 21.65 35.43
CA MET A 1 -1.96 21.23 34.14
C MET A 1 -2.18 19.76 33.77
N LEU A 2 -2.37 18.81 34.71
CA LEU A 2 -2.62 17.39 34.38
C LEU A 2 -3.99 17.09 33.72
N HIS A 3 -5.04 17.89 34.00
CA HIS A 3 -6.38 17.69 33.45
C HIS A 3 -6.51 18.03 31.95
N ARG A 4 -5.72 19.00 31.45
CA ARG A 4 -5.72 19.43 30.05
C ARG A 4 -5.02 18.43 29.12
N ARG A 5 -4.00 17.72 29.61
CA ARG A 5 -3.29 16.67 28.86
C ARG A 5 -4.12 15.38 28.71
N ARG A 6 -4.99 15.04 29.66
CA ARG A 6 -5.85 13.83 29.58
C ARG A 6 -7.00 13.95 28.58
N ARG A 7 -7.58 15.14 28.40
CA ARG A 7 -8.62 15.37 27.37
C ARG A 7 -8.08 15.28 25.94
N LEU A 8 -6.81 15.65 25.74
CA LEU A 8 -6.17 15.62 24.42
C LEU A 8 -5.84 14.19 23.95
N VAL A 9 -5.52 13.28 24.89
CA VAL A 9 -5.18 11.86 24.59
C VAL A 9 -6.43 11.02 24.27
N LEU A 10 -7.60 11.35 24.83
CA LEU A 10 -8.86 10.68 24.52
C LEU A 10 -9.49 11.20 23.22
N ALA A 11 -9.31 12.48 22.90
CA ALA A 11 -9.74 13.06 21.63
C ALA A 11 -8.97 12.47 20.43
N THR A 12 -7.70 12.12 20.59
CA THR A 12 -6.90 11.50 19.53
C THR A 12 -7.21 10.02 19.32
N ILE A 13 -7.59 9.27 20.37
CA ILE A 13 -8.03 7.87 20.25
C ILE A 13 -9.44 7.79 19.65
N GLY A 14 -10.34 8.70 20.03
CA GLY A 14 -11.68 8.80 19.43
C GLY A 14 -11.65 9.23 17.96
N ALA A 15 -10.80 10.20 17.59
CA ALA A 15 -10.66 10.65 16.21
C ALA A 15 -10.09 9.57 15.28
N PHE A 16 -9.14 8.74 15.73
CA PHE A 16 -8.60 7.63 14.94
C PHE A 16 -9.63 6.51 14.68
N ILE A 17 -10.59 6.32 15.60
CA ILE A 17 -11.64 5.31 15.49
C ILE A 17 -12.79 5.79 14.59
N VAL A 18 -13.13 7.08 14.64
CA VAL A 18 -14.16 7.68 13.78
C VAL A 18 -13.68 7.86 12.33
N TYR A 19 -12.39 8.15 12.11
CA TYR A 19 -11.84 8.47 10.78
C TYR A 19 -11.85 7.29 9.78
N PHE A 20 -11.88 6.04 10.25
CA PHE A 20 -11.88 4.86 9.36
C PHE A 20 -13.27 4.29 9.05
N PHE A 21 -14.32 4.67 9.78
CA PHE A 21 -15.58 3.90 9.76
C PHE A 21 -16.86 4.72 9.63
N VAL A 22 -16.79 6.05 9.53
CA VAL A 22 -17.91 6.87 9.03
C VAL A 22 -17.83 6.97 7.50
N LEU A 23 -17.89 5.82 6.83
CA LEU A 23 -18.52 5.78 5.52
C LEU A 23 -20.00 5.47 5.78
N PRO A 24 -20.94 6.16 5.11
CA PRO A 24 -22.34 5.77 5.17
C PRO A 24 -22.46 4.28 4.80
N LYS A 25 -23.51 3.61 5.29
CA LYS A 25 -23.97 2.31 4.76
C LYS A 25 -24.34 2.44 3.27
N SER A 26 -23.40 2.75 2.38
CA SER A 26 -23.52 2.36 1.00
C SER A 26 -23.33 0.85 0.99
N ARG A 27 -24.31 0.13 0.43
CA ARG A 27 -24.10 -1.26 0.05
C ARG A 27 -22.80 -1.28 -0.74
N ILE A 28 -21.78 -1.97 -0.21
CA ILE A 28 -20.64 -2.36 -1.02
C ILE A 28 -21.22 -3.42 -1.96
N GLU A 29 -21.74 -2.98 -3.09
CA GLU A 29 -21.82 -3.85 -4.26
C GLU A 29 -20.37 -4.25 -4.55
N VAL A 30 -20.09 -5.53 -4.39
CA VAL A 30 -18.90 -6.14 -5.02
C VAL A 30 -19.01 -5.78 -6.49
N PRO A 31 -18.03 -5.08 -7.10
CA PRO A 31 -18.10 -4.74 -8.51
C PRO A 31 -18.18 -6.04 -9.31
N SER A 32 -19.38 -6.42 -9.73
CA SER A 32 -19.56 -7.41 -10.78
C SER A 32 -19.15 -6.74 -12.07
N HIS A 33 -18.06 -7.23 -12.65
CA HIS A 33 -17.52 -6.83 -13.95
C HIS A 33 -17.16 -5.34 -14.06
N VAL A 34 -15.89 -5.01 -13.80
CA VAL A 34 -15.25 -4.00 -14.64
C VAL A 34 -15.02 -4.70 -15.98
N ILE A 35 -15.99 -4.54 -16.89
CA ILE A 35 -15.72 -4.67 -18.32
C ILE A 35 -14.55 -3.72 -18.55
N GLN A 36 -13.38 -4.25 -18.90
CA GLN A 36 -12.37 -3.45 -19.56
C GLN A 36 -13.07 -2.88 -20.80
N GLU A 37 -13.41 -1.59 -20.79
CA GLU A 37 -13.82 -0.92 -22.01
C GLU A 37 -12.73 -1.19 -23.04
N GLU A 38 -13.12 -1.75 -24.19
CA GLU A 38 -12.26 -1.75 -25.36
C GLU A 38 -11.77 -0.30 -25.57
N PRO A 39 -10.49 -0.09 -25.89
CA PRO A 39 -9.98 1.25 -26.10
C PRO A 39 -10.82 1.89 -27.20
N ALA A 40 -11.47 3.01 -26.84
CA ALA A 40 -12.19 3.84 -27.79
C ALA A 40 -11.29 4.08 -29.00
N SER A 41 -11.82 3.78 -30.19
CA SER A 41 -11.16 3.91 -31.49
C SER A 41 -10.95 5.38 -31.89
N GLY A 42 -10.22 6.13 -31.06
CA GLY A 42 -9.69 7.44 -31.38
C GLY A 42 -8.25 7.28 -31.86
N GLU A 43 -7.93 7.90 -32.99
CA GLU A 43 -6.56 7.91 -33.54
C GLU A 43 -5.54 8.37 -32.47
N PRO A 44 -4.35 7.74 -32.39
CA PRO A 44 -3.35 8.12 -31.41
C PRO A 44 -2.81 9.51 -31.77
N VAL A 45 -3.14 10.48 -30.93
CA VAL A 45 -2.53 11.81 -30.96
C VAL A 45 -1.10 11.65 -30.44
N ASP A 46 -0.17 11.55 -31.39
CA ASP A 46 1.29 11.67 -31.28
C ASP A 46 1.90 11.21 -29.94
N GLU A 47 2.17 9.91 -29.84
CA GLU A 47 2.83 9.29 -28.67
C GLU A 47 4.27 9.78 -28.54
N PHE A 48 4.54 10.65 -27.55
CA PHE A 48 5.89 10.73 -26.99
C PHE A 48 6.34 9.29 -26.64
N PRO A 49 7.59 8.89 -26.94
CA PRO A 49 8.04 7.52 -26.72
C PRO A 49 7.91 7.18 -25.23
N ARG A 50 6.81 6.52 -24.87
CA ARG A 50 6.58 5.97 -23.54
C ARG A 50 7.72 4.99 -23.29
N TRP A 51 8.36 5.10 -22.13
CA TRP A 51 9.63 4.46 -21.82
C TRP A 51 9.63 3.00 -22.28
N ASN A 52 10.45 2.71 -23.30
CA ASN A 52 10.45 1.40 -23.94
C ASN A 52 10.98 0.37 -22.94
N PHE A 53 10.07 -0.41 -22.37
CA PHE A 53 10.38 -1.44 -21.40
C PHE A 53 10.24 -2.80 -22.04
N SER A 54 11.33 -3.56 -22.01
CA SER A 54 11.34 -4.98 -22.35
C SER A 54 11.58 -5.76 -21.07
N ALA A 55 10.66 -6.64 -20.72
CA ALA A 55 10.85 -7.55 -19.60
C ALA A 55 12.06 -8.45 -19.88
N VAL A 56 12.98 -8.51 -18.92
CA VAL A 56 14.14 -9.42 -18.95
C VAL A 56 13.98 -10.41 -17.81
N THR A 57 13.57 -11.63 -18.12
CA THR A 57 13.51 -12.71 -17.13
C THR A 57 14.74 -13.59 -17.28
N LEU A 58 15.43 -13.86 -16.18
CA LEU A 58 16.48 -14.88 -16.15
C LEU A 58 15.89 -16.28 -16.31
N SER A 59 16.73 -17.24 -16.68
CA SER A 59 16.33 -18.65 -16.75
C SER A 59 15.82 -19.16 -15.38
N PRO A 60 14.90 -20.13 -15.37
CA PRO A 60 14.45 -20.76 -14.14
C PRO A 60 15.64 -21.26 -13.29
N GLY A 61 15.64 -20.93 -11.99
CA GLY A 61 16.73 -21.28 -11.07
C GLY A 61 17.88 -20.27 -10.98
N SER A 62 17.86 -19.21 -11.78
CA SER A 62 18.76 -18.06 -11.60
C SER A 62 18.36 -17.22 -10.39
N ASN A 63 19.35 -16.65 -9.70
CA ASN A 63 19.12 -15.75 -8.57
C ASN A 63 19.14 -14.29 -9.04
N TYR A 64 18.13 -13.53 -8.65
CA TYR A 64 18.08 -12.08 -8.84
C TYR A 64 18.71 -11.37 -7.65
N THR A 65 19.57 -10.40 -7.93
CA THR A 65 20.05 -9.45 -6.92
C THR A 65 18.90 -8.55 -6.48
N ARG A 66 18.74 -8.38 -5.17
CA ARG A 66 17.63 -7.61 -4.57
C ARG A 66 18.18 -6.64 -3.54
N THR A 67 17.78 -5.38 -3.62
CA THR A 67 18.10 -4.40 -2.57
C THR A 67 16.82 -3.82 -1.96
N LEU A 68 16.73 -3.82 -0.63
CA LEU A 68 15.67 -3.18 0.13
C LEU A 68 16.06 -1.75 0.51
N VAL A 69 15.30 -0.77 0.02
CA VAL A 69 15.52 0.65 0.25
C VAL A 69 14.52 1.16 1.29
N ILE A 70 15.02 1.54 2.46
CA ILE A 70 14.20 1.95 3.61
C ILE A 70 14.56 3.38 4.03
N PRO A 71 13.60 4.33 3.98
CA PRO A 71 13.68 5.57 4.71
C PRO A 71 13.27 5.33 6.16
N ARG A 72 14.04 5.86 7.11
CA ARG A 72 13.68 5.82 8.53
C ARG A 72 14.10 7.08 9.27
N LEU A 73 13.43 7.32 10.39
CA LEU A 73 13.91 8.19 11.46
C LEU A 73 14.88 7.44 12.37
N THR A 74 15.72 8.19 13.09
CA THR A 74 16.56 7.64 14.17
C THR A 74 15.75 6.87 15.22
N SER A 75 14.50 7.29 15.48
CA SER A 75 13.61 6.66 16.45
C SER A 75 12.94 5.35 15.99
N GLU A 76 12.91 5.07 14.69
CA GLU A 76 12.23 3.87 14.15
C GLU A 76 13.16 2.65 14.20
N ASN A 77 12.66 1.51 14.68
CA ASN A 77 13.48 0.30 14.75
C ASN A 77 13.38 -0.52 13.46
N VAL A 78 14.53 -0.81 12.84
CA VAL A 78 14.66 -1.68 11.65
C VAL A 78 15.61 -2.88 11.86
N SER A 79 15.97 -3.21 13.11
CA SER A 79 16.85 -4.36 13.42
C SER A 79 16.29 -5.69 12.90
N TRP A 80 14.95 -5.77 12.84
CA TRP A 80 14.22 -6.91 12.27
C TRP A 80 14.68 -7.28 10.86
N ILE A 81 15.20 -6.34 10.06
CA ILE A 81 15.67 -6.64 8.70
C ILE A 81 16.88 -7.56 8.77
N ALA A 82 17.90 -7.22 9.56
CA ALA A 82 19.10 -8.06 9.70
C ALA A 82 18.79 -9.40 10.39
N GLU A 83 17.83 -9.41 11.32
CA GLU A 83 17.41 -10.62 12.03
C GLU A 83 16.65 -11.61 11.12
N GLU A 84 15.78 -11.11 10.24
CA GLU A 84 14.84 -11.93 9.48
C GLU A 84 15.23 -12.12 8.00
N LEU A 85 16.07 -11.24 7.47
CA LEU A 85 16.50 -11.14 6.06
C LEU A 85 18.03 -10.91 5.97
N PRO A 86 18.87 -11.78 6.58
CA PRO A 86 20.31 -11.54 6.69
C PRO A 86 21.04 -11.48 5.35
N ASP A 87 20.52 -12.14 4.31
CA ASP A 87 21.13 -12.22 2.98
C ASP A 87 20.62 -11.15 2.01
N LEU A 88 19.72 -10.26 2.45
CA LEU A 88 19.14 -9.22 1.59
C LEU A 88 19.98 -7.95 1.66
N ASP A 89 20.44 -7.45 0.51
CA ASP A 89 21.12 -6.17 0.46
C ASP A 89 20.17 -5.04 0.89
N THR A 90 20.68 -4.06 1.62
CA THR A 90 19.87 -2.96 2.13
C THR A 90 20.50 -1.60 1.90
N ALA A 91 19.66 -0.61 1.65
CA ALA A 91 20.01 0.81 1.65
C ALA A 91 19.08 1.53 2.63
N ILE A 92 19.53 1.64 3.88
CA ILE A 92 18.74 2.21 4.98
C ILE A 92 19.16 3.68 5.19
N TYR A 93 18.31 4.61 4.77
CA TYR A 93 18.55 6.05 4.90
C TYR A 93 17.97 6.58 6.21
N VAL A 94 18.77 7.30 6.99
CA VAL A 94 18.32 7.98 8.20
C VAL A 94 18.05 9.45 7.88
N VAL A 95 16.77 9.82 7.77
CA VAL A 95 16.37 11.11 7.17
C VAL A 95 16.55 12.31 8.10
N ASN A 96 16.67 12.09 9.41
CA ASN A 96 16.78 13.15 10.42
C ASN A 96 18.15 13.19 11.14
N ASP A 97 19.16 12.52 10.59
CA ASP A 97 20.55 12.58 11.06
C ASP A 97 21.49 12.87 9.87
N PRO A 98 22.03 14.09 9.74
CA PRO A 98 22.90 14.46 8.62
C PRO A 98 24.27 13.77 8.65
N ASN A 99 24.64 13.14 9.76
CA ASN A 99 25.88 12.38 9.89
C ASN A 99 25.70 10.89 9.59
N ALA A 100 24.47 10.45 9.30
CA ALA A 100 24.21 9.06 8.98
C ALA A 100 24.93 8.66 7.66
N PRO A 101 25.46 7.42 7.56
CA PRO A 101 26.16 6.98 6.36
C PRO A 101 25.33 7.12 5.07
N LEU A 102 24.03 6.87 5.17
CA LEU A 102 23.05 7.13 4.12
C LEU A 102 22.06 8.19 4.62
N HIS A 103 22.13 9.38 4.02
CA HIS A 103 21.27 10.51 4.34
C HIS A 103 20.83 11.19 3.04
N PRO A 104 19.53 11.49 2.85
CA PRO A 104 19.08 12.24 1.68
C PRO A 104 19.55 13.71 1.74
N PRO A 105 19.58 14.45 0.62
CA PRO A 105 19.98 15.86 0.62
C PRO A 105 19.16 16.76 1.56
N LYS A 106 17.91 16.38 1.84
CA LYS A 106 17.00 17.07 2.77
C LYS A 106 15.87 16.16 3.21
N ASN A 107 15.43 16.26 4.46
CA ASN A 107 14.19 15.60 4.91
C ASN A 107 12.93 16.34 4.40
N LYS A 108 12.51 16.06 3.16
CA LYS A 108 11.35 16.69 2.52
C LYS A 108 10.64 15.72 1.59
N GLY A 109 9.30 15.70 1.60
CA GLY A 109 8.52 14.79 0.75
C GLY A 109 8.49 13.34 1.24
N ASN A 110 8.68 13.09 2.53
CA ASN A 110 8.70 11.76 3.15
C ASN A 110 9.69 10.81 2.45
N GLU A 111 9.25 9.59 2.13
CA GLU A 111 10.03 8.56 1.47
C GLU A 111 10.52 8.95 0.06
N ALA A 112 9.82 9.87 -0.62
CA ALA A 112 10.11 10.19 -2.00
C ALA A 112 11.52 10.74 -2.22
N MET A 113 12.03 11.55 -1.29
CA MET A 113 13.41 12.04 -1.38
C MET A 113 14.43 10.93 -1.29
N VAL A 114 14.22 9.95 -0.40
CA VAL A 114 15.11 8.81 -0.25
C VAL A 114 15.07 7.95 -1.51
N TYR A 115 13.88 7.66 -2.03
CA TYR A 115 13.72 6.82 -3.23
C TYR A 115 14.37 7.45 -4.46
N LEU A 116 14.16 8.75 -4.69
CA LEU A 116 14.83 9.48 -5.76
C LEU A 116 16.33 9.54 -5.56
N THR A 117 16.80 9.78 -4.33
CA THR A 117 18.23 9.84 -4.02
C THR A 117 18.91 8.51 -4.31
N TYR A 118 18.34 7.40 -3.84
CA TYR A 118 18.86 6.07 -4.12
C TYR A 118 18.93 5.79 -5.63
N ILE A 119 17.85 6.05 -6.38
CA ILE A 119 17.83 5.84 -7.84
C ILE A 119 18.93 6.66 -8.53
N ILE A 120 19.13 7.93 -8.14
CA ILE A 120 20.12 8.81 -8.75
C ILE A 120 21.54 8.34 -8.44
N ASP A 121 21.81 8.01 -7.18
CA ASP A 121 23.15 7.69 -6.70
C ASP A 121 23.62 6.32 -7.22
N HIS A 122 22.69 5.39 -7.42
CA HIS A 122 22.96 4.02 -7.88
C HIS A 122 22.61 3.76 -9.35
N TYR A 123 22.26 4.79 -10.13
CA TYR A 123 21.70 4.64 -11.48
C TYR A 123 22.54 3.73 -12.42
N GLU A 124 23.87 3.76 -12.31
CA GLU A 124 24.79 2.97 -13.16
C GLU A 124 25.07 1.56 -12.59
N SER A 125 24.58 1.25 -11.39
CA SER A 125 24.91 0.03 -10.64
C SER A 125 23.70 -0.55 -9.89
N LEU A 126 22.49 -0.32 -10.42
CA LEU A 126 21.25 -0.82 -9.83
C LEU A 126 21.25 -2.36 -9.75
N PRO A 127 20.69 -2.96 -8.69
CA PRO A 127 20.45 -4.41 -8.61
C PRO A 127 19.33 -4.80 -9.59
N ASP A 128 19.12 -6.10 -9.82
CA ASP A 128 18.07 -6.57 -10.71
C ASP A 128 16.70 -6.08 -10.24
N ILE A 129 16.49 -6.11 -8.91
CA ILE A 129 15.26 -5.67 -8.26
C ILE A 129 15.56 -4.74 -7.08
N MET A 130 14.86 -3.61 -7.04
CA MET A 130 14.84 -2.67 -5.92
C MET A 130 13.48 -2.72 -5.26
N ILE A 131 13.45 -2.82 -3.93
CA ILE A 131 12.22 -2.87 -3.13
C ILE A 131 12.18 -1.63 -2.25
N PHE A 132 11.28 -0.72 -2.55
CA PHE A 132 11.06 0.51 -1.81
C PHE A 132 9.94 0.28 -0.80
N MET A 133 10.25 0.42 0.49
CA MET A 133 9.32 0.07 1.56
C MET A 133 9.47 0.99 2.77
N HIS A 134 8.44 1.09 3.62
CA HIS A 134 8.52 1.79 4.89
C HIS A 134 9.23 0.95 5.96
N ALA A 135 9.75 1.61 7.01
CA ALA A 135 10.54 0.99 8.07
C ALA A 135 9.78 0.00 8.98
N HIS A 136 8.45 0.09 9.04
CA HIS A 136 7.63 -0.65 10.00
C HIS A 136 7.43 -2.11 9.57
N ARG A 137 7.89 -3.06 10.41
CA ARG A 137 7.63 -4.50 10.17
C ARG A 137 6.14 -4.81 10.13
N PHE A 138 5.40 -4.45 11.19
CA PHE A 138 3.96 -4.70 11.29
C PHE A 138 3.20 -3.40 11.11
N SER A 139 2.43 -3.27 10.03
CA SER A 139 1.65 -2.06 9.79
C SER A 139 0.45 -2.24 8.88
N TRP A 140 -0.54 -1.37 9.01
CA TRP A 140 -1.80 -1.39 8.25
C TRP A 140 -1.60 -1.21 6.73
N HIS A 141 -0.49 -0.61 6.31
CA HIS A 141 -0.13 -0.41 4.91
C HIS A 141 0.53 -1.64 4.28
N ASN A 142 0.78 -2.69 5.07
CA ASN A 142 1.22 -3.99 4.57
C ASN A 142 0.02 -4.88 4.21
N ASN A 143 0.27 -5.95 3.46
CA ASN A 143 -0.77 -6.91 3.08
C ASN A 143 -1.25 -7.69 4.32
N ASP A 144 -2.52 -7.51 4.69
CA ASP A 144 -3.07 -8.15 5.89
C ASP A 144 -3.19 -9.68 5.76
N ILE A 145 -3.35 -10.19 4.53
CA ILE A 145 -3.34 -11.63 4.23
C ILE A 145 -1.97 -12.25 4.53
N LEU A 146 -0.92 -11.43 4.53
CA LEU A 146 0.43 -11.79 4.94
C LEU A 146 0.71 -11.33 6.39
N GLY A 147 -0.34 -11.22 7.21
CA GLY A 147 -0.23 -10.88 8.62
C GLY A 147 0.13 -9.41 8.88
N ASN A 148 0.02 -8.53 7.88
CA ASN A 148 0.57 -7.17 7.93
C ASN A 148 2.10 -7.13 8.17
N ASP A 149 2.80 -8.24 7.91
CA ASP A 149 4.23 -8.41 8.17
C ASP A 149 5.05 -8.11 6.91
N ALA A 150 5.92 -7.10 6.99
CA ALA A 150 6.86 -6.73 5.93
C ALA A 150 7.80 -7.88 5.57
N VAL A 151 8.19 -8.72 6.55
CA VAL A 151 9.05 -9.89 6.31
C VAL A 151 8.36 -10.85 5.35
N GLN A 152 7.06 -11.11 5.55
CA GLN A 152 6.30 -12.00 4.67
C GLN A 152 6.13 -11.41 3.28
N MET A 153 5.88 -10.10 3.17
CA MET A 153 5.82 -9.42 1.88
C MET A 153 7.15 -9.54 1.13
N ILE A 154 8.28 -9.28 1.78
CA ILE A 154 9.60 -9.33 1.13
C ILE A 154 9.97 -10.77 0.74
N LYS A 155 9.81 -11.75 1.65
CA LYS A 155 10.18 -13.14 1.37
C LYS A 155 9.34 -13.76 0.25
N ARG A 156 8.05 -13.42 0.16
CA ARG A 156 7.12 -14.01 -0.80
C ARG A 156 7.04 -13.29 -2.14
N LEU A 157 7.50 -12.04 -2.21
CA LEU A 157 7.52 -11.27 -3.46
C LEU A 157 8.31 -12.04 -4.52
N SER A 158 7.61 -12.48 -5.57
CA SER A 158 8.22 -13.19 -6.70
C SER A 158 9.03 -12.23 -7.55
N SER A 159 10.33 -12.52 -7.65
CA SER A 159 11.24 -11.77 -8.50
C SER A 159 10.80 -11.82 -9.96
N GLU A 160 10.36 -12.97 -10.45
CA GLU A 160 9.91 -13.17 -11.82
C GLU A 160 8.68 -12.33 -12.16
N HIS A 161 7.73 -12.20 -11.22
CA HIS A 161 6.60 -11.28 -11.38
C HIS A 161 7.09 -9.84 -11.49
N VAL A 162 8.01 -9.41 -10.62
CA VAL A 162 8.60 -8.06 -10.70
C VAL A 162 9.33 -7.85 -12.03
N MET A 163 10.12 -8.83 -12.50
CA MET A 163 10.82 -8.78 -13.78
C MET A 163 9.88 -8.64 -14.98
N ARG A 164 8.73 -9.35 -14.96
CA ARG A 164 7.72 -9.24 -16.01
C ARG A 164 7.03 -7.88 -16.05
N GLN A 165 6.69 -7.33 -14.88
CA GLN A 165 5.92 -6.08 -14.80
C GLN A 165 6.81 -4.84 -14.89
N GLY A 166 8.05 -4.92 -14.42
CA GLY A 166 8.99 -3.81 -14.33
C GLY A 166 8.70 -2.86 -13.16
N TYR A 167 7.42 -2.63 -12.83
CA TYR A 167 6.92 -1.89 -11.67
C TYR A 167 5.81 -2.69 -11.00
N VAL A 168 5.92 -2.90 -9.69
CA VAL A 168 4.92 -3.64 -8.90
C VAL A 168 4.64 -2.90 -7.60
N ASN A 169 3.40 -2.47 -7.38
CA ASN A 169 3.00 -2.00 -6.06
C ASN A 169 2.97 -3.19 -5.09
N LEU A 170 3.61 -3.06 -3.91
CA LEU A 170 3.69 -4.17 -2.95
C LEU A 170 2.32 -4.47 -2.31
N ARG A 171 1.37 -3.56 -2.40
CA ARG A 171 0.04 -3.73 -1.81
C ARG A 171 -0.94 -4.21 -2.87
N CYS A 172 -1.59 -5.34 -2.62
CA CYS A 172 -2.65 -5.83 -3.51
C CYS A 172 -4.03 -5.28 -3.14
N HIS A 173 -4.23 -4.81 -1.90
CA HIS A 173 -5.53 -4.28 -1.47
C HIS A 173 -5.82 -2.92 -2.07
N TRP A 174 -7.02 -2.79 -2.66
CA TRP A 174 -7.43 -1.58 -3.34
C TRP A 174 -7.61 -0.36 -2.45
N LYS A 175 -8.03 -0.50 -1.19
CA LYS A 175 -8.35 0.66 -0.35
C LYS A 175 -7.26 0.95 0.68
N PRO A 176 -6.79 2.20 0.84
CA PRO A 176 -7.01 3.35 -0.06
C PRO A 176 -6.26 3.19 -1.39
N GLY A 177 -6.70 3.94 -2.41
CA GLY A 177 -5.95 4.13 -3.67
C GLY A 177 -6.63 3.68 -4.98
N CYS A 178 -7.45 2.64 -4.94
CA CYS A 178 -8.17 2.10 -6.10
C CYS A 178 -9.70 2.07 -5.89
N PRO A 179 -10.50 2.05 -6.98
CA PRO A 179 -10.07 2.17 -8.39
C PRO A 179 -9.86 3.62 -8.86
N ASP A 180 -10.27 4.61 -8.06
CA ASP A 180 -10.51 5.99 -8.50
C ASP A 180 -10.09 7.03 -7.45
N TRP A 181 -8.90 6.85 -6.85
CA TRP A 181 -8.50 7.65 -5.69
C TRP A 181 -8.43 9.15 -5.95
N LEU A 182 -7.53 9.64 -6.82
CA LEU A 182 -7.45 11.06 -7.12
C LEU A 182 -8.20 11.38 -8.40
N GLN A 183 -9.00 12.44 -8.34
CA GLN A 183 -9.70 13.03 -9.48
C GLN A 183 -9.22 14.47 -9.64
N PRO A 184 -8.06 14.73 -10.29
CA PRO A 184 -7.45 16.06 -10.32
C PRO A 184 -8.31 17.13 -11.01
N LYS A 185 -9.32 16.72 -11.79
CA LYS A 185 -10.29 17.62 -12.45
C LYS A 185 -11.50 17.97 -11.58
N ALA A 186 -11.65 17.35 -10.41
CA ALA A 186 -12.73 17.67 -9.48
C ALA A 186 -12.65 19.15 -9.04
N GLN A 187 -13.82 19.77 -8.90
CA GLN A 187 -13.94 21.19 -8.55
C GLN A 187 -14.05 21.41 -7.04
N GLU A 188 -14.49 20.39 -6.31
CA GLU A 188 -14.70 20.46 -4.87
C GLU A 188 -13.45 19.98 -4.10
N GLU A 189 -13.16 20.66 -2.99
CA GLU A 189 -12.10 20.22 -2.09
C GLU A 189 -12.52 18.97 -1.32
N ASP A 190 -11.65 17.98 -1.28
CA ASP A 190 -11.82 16.79 -0.45
C ASP A 190 -10.84 16.86 0.72
N ILE A 191 -11.38 17.02 1.94
CA ILE A 191 -10.59 17.14 3.17
C ILE A 191 -9.70 15.90 3.44
N VAL A 192 -10.06 14.75 2.88
CA VAL A 192 -9.33 13.47 3.00
C VAL A 192 -8.25 13.36 1.92
N LYS A 193 -8.46 13.99 0.76
CA LYS A 193 -7.58 13.97 -0.42
C LYS A 193 -7.03 15.36 -0.75
N GLN A 194 -6.42 16.00 0.24
CA GLN A 194 -5.87 17.35 0.12
C GLN A 194 -4.86 17.49 -1.04
N GLU A 195 -4.16 16.40 -1.37
CA GLU A 195 -3.23 16.30 -2.49
C GLU A 195 -3.91 16.44 -3.87
N GLN A 196 -5.21 16.20 -4.00
CA GLN A 196 -5.91 16.21 -5.29
C GLN A 196 -5.83 17.57 -5.99
N LEU A 197 -6.08 18.65 -5.26
CA LEU A 197 -6.01 20.02 -5.80
C LEU A 197 -4.57 20.44 -6.07
N MET A 198 -3.65 20.04 -5.20
CA MET A 198 -2.24 20.36 -5.32
C MET A 198 -1.58 19.59 -6.46
N LEU A 199 -2.06 18.38 -6.75
CA LEU A 199 -1.65 17.58 -7.90
C LEU A 199 -2.02 18.28 -9.21
N LYS A 200 -3.21 18.88 -9.33
CA LYS A 200 -3.60 19.66 -10.52
C LYS A 200 -2.60 20.79 -10.82
N GLN A 201 -2.14 21.48 -9.79
CA GLN A 201 -1.16 22.56 -9.93
C GLN A 201 0.25 22.03 -10.22
N SER A 202 0.63 20.92 -9.58
CA SER A 202 1.96 20.31 -9.70
C SER A 202 2.17 19.53 -10.99
N TRP A 203 1.09 19.04 -11.62
CA TRP A 203 1.15 18.21 -12.81
C TRP A 203 1.89 18.84 -13.99
N PRO A 204 1.59 20.08 -14.44
CA PRO A 204 2.31 20.70 -15.55
C PRO A 204 3.80 20.98 -15.22
N GLU A 205 4.16 21.09 -13.94
CA GLU A 205 5.57 21.18 -13.54
C GLU A 205 6.23 19.81 -13.66
N LEU A 206 5.62 18.75 -13.12
CA LEU A 206 6.20 17.41 -13.13
C LEU A 206 6.19 16.79 -14.53
N PHE A 207 5.11 16.95 -15.28
CA PHE A 207 4.80 16.29 -16.55
C PHE A 207 4.30 17.32 -17.58
N PRO A 208 5.18 18.24 -18.03
CA PRO A 208 4.78 19.37 -18.88
C PRO A 208 4.22 18.98 -20.26
N LEU A 209 4.51 17.75 -20.70
CA LEU A 209 4.08 17.22 -22.00
C LEU A 209 2.86 16.29 -21.90
N ASP A 210 2.42 15.97 -20.68
CA ASP A 210 1.33 15.02 -20.45
C ASP A 210 0.07 15.76 -20.01
N PRO A 211 -1.11 15.43 -20.57
CA PRO A 211 -2.35 16.04 -20.14
C PRO A 211 -2.67 15.67 -18.69
N LEU A 212 -3.33 16.58 -17.97
CA LEU A 212 -3.81 16.30 -16.63
C LEU A 212 -4.77 15.09 -16.65
N PRO A 213 -4.50 14.02 -15.88
CA PRO A 213 -5.34 12.83 -15.90
C PRO A 213 -6.71 13.11 -15.29
N THR A 214 -7.72 12.40 -15.78
CA THR A 214 -9.06 12.42 -15.17
C THR A 214 -9.06 11.67 -13.85
N VAL A 215 -8.38 10.52 -13.80
CA VAL A 215 -8.21 9.68 -12.62
C VAL A 215 -6.75 9.28 -12.49
N LEU A 216 -6.23 9.36 -11.27
CA LEU A 216 -4.92 8.82 -10.89
C LEU A 216 -5.13 7.86 -9.71
N ALA A 217 -4.85 6.58 -9.93
CA ALA A 217 -5.19 5.53 -8.99
C ALA A 217 -4.18 4.37 -9.00
N GLN A 218 -3.85 3.90 -7.82
CA GLN A 218 -3.11 2.67 -7.54
C GLN A 218 -3.26 2.37 -6.05
N PRO A 219 -3.00 1.14 -5.56
CA PRO A 219 -2.93 0.90 -4.12
C PRO A 219 -1.99 1.89 -3.41
N CYS A 220 -2.38 2.37 -2.24
CA CYS A 220 -1.66 3.44 -1.54
C CYS A 220 -0.21 3.12 -1.16
N CYS A 221 0.38 4.14 -0.54
CA CYS A 221 1.43 4.04 0.47
C CYS A 221 2.87 3.89 -0.05
N SER A 222 3.13 4.25 -1.31
CA SER A 222 4.49 4.35 -1.87
C SER A 222 5.39 3.12 -1.69
N GLN A 223 4.85 1.93 -1.42
CA GLN A 223 5.64 0.71 -1.32
C GLN A 223 5.58 -0.03 -2.64
N PHE A 224 6.70 -0.13 -3.36
CA PHE A 224 6.75 -0.76 -4.68
C PHE A 224 8.11 -1.44 -4.93
N ALA A 225 8.12 -2.37 -5.87
CA ALA A 225 9.32 -2.96 -6.43
C ALA A 225 9.52 -2.50 -7.87
N LEU A 226 10.79 -2.31 -8.23
CA LEU A 226 11.24 -1.91 -9.56
C LEU A 226 12.32 -2.84 -10.06
N THR A 227 12.33 -3.06 -11.36
CA THR A 227 13.46 -3.68 -12.06
C THR A 227 14.49 -2.63 -12.44
N ARG A 228 15.75 -3.05 -12.60
CA ARG A 228 16.80 -2.21 -13.20
C ARG A 228 16.34 -1.65 -14.55
N GLU A 229 15.86 -2.52 -15.42
CA GLU A 229 15.52 -2.19 -16.81
C GLU A 229 14.39 -1.15 -16.85
N ARG A 230 13.43 -1.25 -15.93
CA ARG A 230 12.38 -0.24 -15.78
C ARG A 230 12.94 1.11 -15.35
N VAL A 231 13.88 1.17 -14.40
CA VAL A 231 14.49 2.43 -13.99
C VAL A 231 15.34 3.03 -15.12
N LEU A 232 16.15 2.21 -15.80
CA LEU A 232 17.00 2.64 -16.91
C LEU A 232 16.21 3.11 -18.13
N SER A 233 14.97 2.65 -18.29
CA SER A 233 14.07 3.16 -19.33
C SER A 233 13.76 4.66 -19.16
N VAL A 234 13.91 5.21 -17.96
CA VAL A 234 13.74 6.64 -17.64
C VAL A 234 15.13 7.28 -17.49
N PRO A 235 15.52 8.28 -18.29
CA PRO A 235 16.84 8.91 -18.22
C PRO A 235 17.14 9.50 -16.84
N LYS A 236 18.36 9.27 -16.34
CA LYS A 236 18.86 9.82 -15.06
C LYS A 236 18.53 11.31 -14.82
N PRO A 237 18.68 12.23 -15.79
CA PRO A 237 18.33 13.63 -15.60
C PRO A 237 16.86 13.88 -15.21
N ARG A 238 15.94 12.97 -15.58
CA ARG A 238 14.53 13.05 -15.21
C ARG A 238 14.33 12.83 -13.71
N PHE A 239 15.05 11.88 -13.11
CA PHE A 239 15.03 11.69 -11.65
C PHE A 239 15.66 12.87 -10.91
N VAL A 240 16.74 13.45 -11.45
CA VAL A 240 17.32 14.69 -10.90
C VAL A 240 16.31 15.83 -10.93
N TYR A 241 15.62 16.03 -12.06
CA TYR A 241 14.56 17.02 -12.19
C TYR A 241 13.46 16.86 -11.14
N PHE A 242 13.00 15.62 -10.94
CA PHE A 242 12.01 15.27 -9.94
C PHE A 242 12.48 15.57 -8.50
N ARG A 243 13.73 15.22 -8.17
CA ARG A 243 14.31 15.52 -6.86
C ARG A 243 14.42 17.02 -6.64
N ASP A 244 14.83 17.76 -7.66
CA ASP A 244 14.95 19.22 -7.60
C ASP A 244 13.59 19.90 -7.45
N TRP A 245 12.54 19.39 -8.12
CA TRP A 245 11.16 19.83 -7.90
C TRP A 245 10.77 19.66 -6.44
N LEU A 246 11.04 18.48 -5.87
CA LEU A 246 10.73 18.18 -4.47
C LEU A 246 11.49 19.09 -3.50
N LEU A 247 12.74 19.43 -3.80
CA LEU A 247 13.53 20.38 -3.00
C LEU A 247 12.96 21.80 -3.07
N ARG A 248 12.59 22.27 -4.28
CA ARG A 248 12.21 23.67 -4.56
C ARG A 248 10.75 24.01 -4.29
N THR A 249 9.83 23.05 -4.39
CA THR A 249 8.39 23.30 -4.25
C THR A 249 8.05 23.98 -2.91
N PRO A 250 7.15 24.98 -2.85
CA PRO A 250 6.72 25.58 -1.59
C PRO A 250 5.81 24.66 -0.77
N LEU A 251 5.36 23.53 -1.33
CA LEU A 251 4.49 22.57 -0.67
C LEU A 251 5.14 21.98 0.59
N SER A 252 4.31 21.73 1.60
CA SER A 252 4.75 21.06 2.82
C SER A 252 5.24 19.64 2.52
N THR A 253 6.09 19.10 3.41
CA THR A 253 6.55 17.69 3.34
C THR A 253 5.37 16.72 3.27
N TYR A 254 4.28 16.99 4.00
CA TYR A 254 3.08 16.17 4.00
C TYR A 254 2.38 16.14 2.64
N ILE A 255 2.11 17.30 2.03
CA ILE A 255 1.41 17.38 0.74
C ILE A 255 2.28 16.88 -0.40
N SER A 256 3.54 17.31 -0.45
CA SER A 256 4.45 16.87 -1.50
C SER A 256 4.66 15.35 -1.46
N GLY A 257 4.82 14.74 -0.28
CA GLY A 257 4.89 13.28 -0.14
C GLY A 257 3.64 12.56 -0.67
N ARG A 258 2.44 13.08 -0.37
CA ARG A 258 1.18 12.48 -0.87
C ARG A 258 0.97 12.62 -2.38
N ILE A 259 1.48 13.68 -3.00
CA ILE A 259 1.55 13.77 -4.47
C ILE A 259 2.42 12.64 -5.01
N TRP A 260 3.59 12.43 -4.40
CA TRP A 260 4.53 11.39 -4.80
C TRP A 260 3.93 9.98 -4.70
N GLU A 261 3.12 9.72 -3.67
CA GLU A 261 2.44 8.43 -3.46
C GLU A 261 1.65 7.92 -4.68
N TYR A 262 1.07 8.83 -5.48
CA TYR A 262 0.21 8.47 -6.61
C TYR A 262 0.81 8.80 -7.98
N ILE A 263 2.08 9.21 -8.10
CA ILE A 263 2.72 9.44 -9.42
C ILE A 263 3.77 8.40 -9.78
N TRP A 264 4.20 7.55 -8.83
CA TRP A 264 5.20 6.51 -9.11
C TRP A 264 4.81 5.59 -10.26
N GLN A 265 3.57 5.11 -10.26
CA GLN A 265 3.05 4.27 -11.33
C GLN A 265 3.06 5.00 -12.66
N PHE A 266 2.75 6.30 -12.69
CA PHE A 266 2.78 7.08 -13.92
C PHE A 266 4.21 7.25 -14.45
N ILE A 267 5.17 7.56 -13.56
CA ILE A 267 6.59 7.70 -13.91
C ILE A 267 7.12 6.44 -14.61
N PHE A 268 6.80 5.27 -14.07
CA PHE A 268 7.38 4.01 -14.54
C PHE A 268 6.54 3.32 -15.63
N THR A 269 5.23 3.44 -15.61
CA THR A 269 4.35 2.70 -16.53
C THR A 269 3.71 3.57 -17.61
N GLY A 270 3.69 4.89 -17.43
CA GLY A 270 2.89 5.82 -18.25
C GLY A 270 1.38 5.66 -18.07
N GLN A 271 0.93 4.81 -17.14
CA GLN A 271 -0.50 4.59 -16.86
C GLN A 271 -0.94 5.43 -15.67
N THR A 272 -2.13 5.98 -15.77
CA THR A 272 -2.72 6.79 -14.70
C THR A 272 -3.50 5.92 -13.70
N VAL A 273 -3.91 4.72 -14.10
CA VAL A 273 -4.62 3.75 -13.25
C VAL A 273 -3.89 2.42 -13.27
N VAL A 274 -3.30 2.02 -12.13
CA VAL A 274 -2.64 0.72 -11.95
C VAL A 274 -3.29 0.03 -10.75
N CYS A 275 -4.44 -0.59 -10.99
CA CYS A 275 -5.26 -1.26 -9.99
C CYS A 275 -5.40 -2.76 -10.32
N PRO A 276 -4.38 -3.58 -10.02
CA PRO A 276 -4.42 -5.00 -10.35
C PRO A 276 -5.55 -5.70 -9.60
N VAL A 277 -6.14 -6.72 -10.23
CA VAL A 277 -7.17 -7.55 -9.60
C VAL A 277 -6.59 -8.22 -8.36
N MET A 278 -7.19 -8.00 -7.19
CA MET A 278 -6.57 -8.32 -5.89
C MET A 278 -6.14 -9.79 -5.76
N HIS A 279 -7.01 -10.74 -6.17
CA HIS A 279 -6.71 -12.17 -6.06
C HIS A 279 -5.61 -12.62 -7.04
N ILE A 280 -5.51 -11.99 -8.21
CA ILE A 280 -4.44 -12.23 -9.18
C ILE A 280 -3.13 -11.64 -8.65
N CYS A 281 -3.14 -10.43 -8.10
CA CYS A 281 -1.98 -9.81 -7.46
C CYS A 281 -1.43 -10.69 -6.33
N TYR A 282 -2.29 -11.18 -5.43
CA TYR A 282 -1.85 -12.07 -4.35
C TYR A 282 -1.28 -13.40 -4.87
N CYS A 283 -1.87 -13.96 -5.92
CA CYS A 283 -1.40 -15.19 -6.51
C CYS A 283 -0.06 -15.00 -7.24
N ASP A 284 0.00 -14.08 -8.19
CA ASP A 284 1.18 -13.91 -9.05
C ASP A 284 2.31 -13.13 -8.37
N ALA A 285 2.06 -12.23 -7.41
CA ALA A 285 3.14 -11.52 -6.73
C ALA A 285 3.63 -12.25 -5.47
N TYR A 286 2.74 -12.95 -4.74
CA TYR A 286 3.03 -13.48 -3.40
C TYR A 286 2.79 -14.98 -3.22
N GLY A 287 2.32 -15.68 -4.27
CA GLY A 287 2.02 -17.11 -4.21
C GLY A 287 0.85 -17.45 -3.30
N VAL A 288 -0.09 -16.53 -3.08
CA VAL A 288 -1.34 -16.79 -2.35
C VAL A 288 -2.48 -16.92 -3.36
N CYS A 289 -2.67 -18.13 -3.88
CA CYS A 289 -3.58 -18.41 -5.00
C CYS A 289 -4.91 -18.99 -4.54
N PHE A 290 -5.94 -18.16 -4.46
CA PHE A 290 -7.32 -18.62 -4.32
C PHE A 290 -7.81 -19.30 -5.60
N ASN A 291 -8.84 -20.14 -5.49
CA ASN A 291 -9.47 -20.86 -6.59
C ASN A 291 -10.41 -19.93 -7.36
N GLY A 292 -9.81 -18.89 -7.94
CA GLY A 292 -10.50 -17.80 -8.60
C GLY A 292 -11.12 -16.79 -7.64
N GLU A 293 -11.77 -15.82 -8.26
CA GLU A 293 -12.32 -14.63 -7.59
C GLU A 293 -13.37 -14.96 -6.52
N ARG A 294 -14.20 -15.98 -6.74
CA ARG A 294 -15.30 -16.33 -5.82
C ARG A 294 -14.78 -16.76 -4.44
N GLU A 295 -13.73 -17.59 -4.41
CA GLU A 295 -13.14 -18.05 -3.14
C GLU A 295 -12.45 -16.88 -2.42
N PHE A 296 -11.74 -16.03 -3.15
CA PHE A 296 -11.16 -14.81 -2.60
C PHE A 296 -12.23 -13.86 -2.04
N ASN A 297 -13.34 -13.66 -2.74
CA ASN A 297 -14.43 -12.79 -2.27
C ASN A 297 -15.09 -13.34 -1.00
N LYS A 298 -15.19 -14.67 -0.85
CA LYS A 298 -15.61 -15.31 0.42
C LYS A 298 -14.64 -14.94 1.54
N TRP A 299 -13.33 -15.12 1.32
CA TRP A 299 -12.29 -14.76 2.29
C TRP A 299 -12.35 -13.27 2.66
N PHE A 300 -12.48 -12.40 1.66
CA PHE A 300 -12.50 -10.95 1.84
C PHE A 300 -13.70 -10.49 2.68
N LYS A 301 -14.89 -11.04 2.39
CA LYS A 301 -16.12 -10.79 3.18
C LYS A 301 -15.98 -11.25 4.62
N LEU A 302 -15.45 -12.45 4.82
CA LEU A 302 -15.26 -13.03 6.15
C LEU A 302 -14.21 -12.25 6.97
N ARG A 303 -13.14 -11.76 6.31
CA ARG A 303 -12.15 -10.85 6.89
C ARG A 303 -12.77 -9.53 7.32
N TYR A 304 -13.68 -8.97 6.53
CA TYR A 304 -14.42 -7.76 6.87
C TYR A 304 -15.35 -7.98 8.07
N GLU A 305 -16.11 -9.08 8.07
CA GLU A 305 -17.00 -9.46 9.19
C GLU A 305 -16.22 -9.60 10.50
N ARG A 306 -15.07 -10.30 10.49
CA ARG A 306 -14.18 -10.39 11.65
C ARG A 306 -13.76 -9.02 12.17
N SER A 307 -13.42 -8.09 11.27
CA SER A 307 -13.01 -6.74 11.64
C SER A 307 -14.14 -5.99 12.35
N GLN A 308 -15.39 -6.14 11.89
CA GLN A 308 -16.56 -5.55 12.53
C GLN A 308 -16.79 -6.14 13.92
N LEU A 309 -16.68 -7.46 14.06
CA LEU A 309 -16.83 -8.14 15.36
C LEU A 309 -15.75 -7.72 16.35
N VAL A 310 -14.48 -7.63 15.92
CA VAL A 310 -13.37 -7.13 16.76
C VAL A 310 -13.62 -5.69 17.19
N PHE A 311 -14.16 -4.85 16.30
CA PHE A 311 -14.53 -3.48 16.65
C PHE A 311 -15.64 -3.46 17.71
N MET A 312 -16.70 -4.25 17.52
CA MET A 312 -17.79 -4.39 18.49
C MET A 312 -17.27 -4.88 19.85
N GLU A 313 -16.36 -5.86 19.86
CA GLU A 313 -15.76 -6.40 21.08
C GLU A 313 -15.00 -5.32 21.85
N LYS A 314 -14.11 -4.59 21.16
CA LYS A 314 -13.34 -3.49 21.77
C LYS A 314 -14.24 -2.37 22.27
N SER A 315 -15.27 -2.01 21.50
CA SER A 315 -16.23 -0.97 21.87
C SER A 315 -17.01 -1.36 23.13
N ARG A 316 -17.50 -2.61 23.23
CA ARG A 316 -18.17 -3.12 24.43
C ARG A 316 -17.22 -3.21 25.63
N GLN A 317 -16.00 -3.69 25.42
CA GLN A 317 -14.99 -3.72 26.48
C GLN A 317 -14.70 -2.32 27.03
N LEU A 318 -14.67 -1.30 26.16
CA LEU A 318 -14.53 0.09 26.56
C LEU A 318 -15.75 0.58 27.34
N SER A 319 -16.98 0.33 26.85
CA SER A 319 -18.22 0.66 27.57
C SER A 319 -18.26 0.02 28.96
N ASN A 320 -17.93 -1.28 29.08
CA ASN A 320 -17.91 -2.00 30.36
C ASN A 320 -16.85 -1.45 31.32
N LYS A 321 -15.68 -1.03 30.82
CA LYS A 321 -14.66 -0.35 31.63
C LYS A 321 -15.14 1.01 32.11
N MET A 322 -15.81 1.78 31.25
CA MET A 322 -16.34 3.11 31.60
C MET A 322 -17.48 3.01 32.62
N ALA A 323 -18.38 2.03 32.48
CA ALA A 323 -19.47 1.79 33.44
C ALA A 323 -18.96 1.42 34.85
N LYS A 324 -17.79 0.76 34.94
CA LYS A 324 -17.15 0.36 36.19
C LYS A 324 -16.27 1.47 36.81
N ASP A 325 -16.00 2.58 36.11
CA ASP A 325 -15.20 3.70 36.62
C ASP A 325 -16.09 4.80 37.25
N PRO A 326 -16.05 5.00 38.58
CA PRO A 326 -16.82 6.05 39.26
C PRO A 326 -16.51 7.47 38.75
N LYS A 327 -15.33 7.70 38.15
CA LYS A 327 -14.91 8.99 37.59
C LYS A 327 -15.41 9.23 36.16
N ALA A 328 -15.93 8.20 35.49
CA ALA A 328 -16.49 8.30 34.13
C ALA A 328 -18.00 8.62 34.12
N LYS A 329 -18.65 8.57 35.29
CA LYS A 329 -20.11 8.73 35.50
C LYS A 329 -20.71 10.10 35.09
N GLY A 330 -19.89 11.03 34.60
CA GLY A 330 -20.28 12.35 34.08
C GLY A 330 -19.64 12.73 32.73
N LEU A 331 -19.06 11.75 32.00
CA LEU A 331 -18.62 11.90 30.61
C LEU A 331 -19.58 11.21 29.60
N ILE A 332 -20.72 10.72 30.10
CA ILE A 332 -21.77 10.05 29.31
C ILE A 332 -22.74 11.08 28.73
N ASP A 333 -22.22 12.22 28.28
CA ASP A 333 -22.86 13.08 27.30
C ASP A 333 -21.82 13.21 26.19
N GLY A 334 -21.89 12.29 25.23
CA GLY A 334 -21.06 12.37 24.03
C GLY A 334 -21.39 13.64 23.24
N PRO A 335 -20.53 14.06 22.29
CA PRO A 335 -20.95 15.05 21.29
C PRO A 335 -22.25 14.57 20.62
N ALA A 336 -23.19 15.51 20.42
CA ALA A 336 -24.53 15.22 19.92
C ALA A 336 -24.48 14.31 18.67
N GLY A 337 -25.09 13.13 18.76
CA GLY A 337 -25.19 12.15 17.66
C GLY A 337 -24.31 10.90 17.78
N PHE A 338 -23.61 10.67 18.90
CA PHE A 338 -22.86 9.43 19.14
C PHE A 338 -23.55 8.56 20.19
N ASP A 339 -24.28 7.52 19.75
CA ASP A 339 -24.81 6.49 20.65
C ASP A 339 -23.65 5.65 21.18
N TYR A 340 -23.44 5.67 22.50
CA TYR A 340 -22.52 4.72 23.13
C TYR A 340 -23.08 3.30 22.95
N PRO A 341 -22.23 2.31 22.57
CA PRO A 341 -22.69 0.93 22.51
C PRO A 341 -23.16 0.48 23.88
N ASP A 342 -24.29 -0.22 23.89
CA ASP A 342 -24.92 -0.75 25.10
C ASP A 342 -23.94 -1.58 25.92
N VAL A 343 -24.08 -1.52 27.25
CA VAL A 343 -23.24 -2.27 28.20
C VAL A 343 -23.58 -3.75 28.02
N GLY A 344 -22.66 -4.49 27.41
CA GLY A 344 -22.87 -5.92 27.14
C GLY A 344 -22.57 -6.79 28.36
N GLU A 345 -23.30 -7.89 28.52
CA GLU A 345 -23.01 -8.89 29.55
C GLU A 345 -21.66 -9.58 29.30
N ASP A 346 -21.05 -10.14 30.35
CA ASP A 346 -19.78 -10.87 30.22
C ASP A 346 -19.91 -12.14 29.35
N SER A 347 -21.11 -12.75 29.31
CA SER A 347 -21.50 -13.83 28.39
C SER A 347 -21.44 -13.40 26.93
N ASP A 348 -21.99 -12.24 26.59
CA ASP A 348 -22.00 -11.69 25.24
C ASP A 348 -20.59 -11.40 24.70
N LEU A 349 -19.68 -10.95 25.57
CA LEU A 349 -18.28 -10.72 25.22
C LEU A 349 -17.54 -12.03 24.94
N LYS A 350 -17.83 -13.08 25.72
CA LYS A 350 -17.25 -14.42 25.50
C LYS A 350 -17.68 -14.98 24.16
N ASP A 351 -18.98 -14.96 23.86
CA ASP A 351 -19.55 -15.45 22.60
C ASP A 351 -18.99 -14.70 21.39
N LEU A 352 -18.81 -13.38 21.51
CA LEU A 352 -18.18 -12.57 20.48
C LEU A 352 -16.71 -12.97 20.27
N GLY A 353 -15.96 -13.18 21.36
CA GLY A 353 -14.59 -13.66 21.32
C GLY A 353 -14.45 -15.04 20.67
N ASP A 354 -15.36 -15.97 20.97
CA ASP A 354 -15.42 -17.29 20.35
C ASP A 354 -15.69 -17.21 18.84
N LYS A 355 -16.65 -16.37 18.41
CA LYS A 355 -16.91 -16.11 16.98
C LYS A 355 -15.71 -15.50 16.26
N ILE A 356 -15.04 -14.52 16.87
CA ILE A 356 -13.83 -13.90 16.30
C ILE A 356 -12.72 -14.93 16.11
N ARG A 357 -12.53 -15.84 17.08
CA ARG A 357 -11.56 -16.94 16.99
C ARG A 357 -11.91 -17.91 15.86
N ALA A 358 -13.15 -18.40 15.82
CA ALA A 358 -13.59 -19.32 14.77
C ALA A 358 -13.39 -18.74 13.36
N ILE A 359 -13.74 -17.47 13.16
CA ILE A 359 -13.52 -16.77 11.89
C ILE A 359 -12.03 -16.61 11.58
N ARG A 360 -11.19 -16.31 12.58
CA ARG A 360 -9.73 -16.23 12.39
C ARG A 360 -9.18 -17.57 11.87
N ASP A 361 -9.59 -18.67 12.47
CA ASP A 361 -9.09 -20.01 12.13
C ASP A 361 -9.56 -20.44 10.72
N GLU A 362 -10.80 -20.12 10.34
CA GLU A 362 -11.28 -20.32 8.96
C GLU A 362 -10.48 -19.48 7.95
N LEU A 363 -10.26 -18.19 8.24
CA LEU A 363 -9.47 -17.32 7.38
C LEU A 363 -8.03 -17.83 7.21
N GLN A 364 -7.41 -18.34 8.27
CA GLN A 364 -6.07 -18.90 8.21
C GLN A 364 -6.05 -20.17 7.35
N THR A 365 -7.02 -21.07 7.53
CA THR A 365 -7.15 -22.29 6.72
C THR A 365 -7.27 -21.99 5.22
N MET A 366 -8.06 -20.96 4.87
CA MET A 366 -8.20 -20.51 3.48
C MET A 366 -6.87 -19.95 2.92
N ILE A 367 -6.12 -19.19 3.72
CA ILE A 367 -4.80 -18.66 3.33
C ILE A 367 -3.80 -19.79 3.13
N ASP A 368 -3.72 -20.75 4.05
CA ASP A 368 -2.77 -21.87 3.96
C ASP A 368 -3.05 -22.73 2.72
N THR A 369 -4.33 -22.98 2.43
CA THR A 369 -4.75 -23.66 1.20
C THR A 369 -4.35 -22.89 -0.06
N ALA A 370 -4.53 -21.57 -0.05
CA ALA A 370 -4.15 -20.70 -1.16
C ALA A 370 -2.63 -20.63 -1.35
N ILE A 371 -1.85 -20.64 -0.27
CA ILE A 371 -0.39 -20.71 -0.30
C ILE A 371 0.07 -22.02 -0.93
N GLU A 372 -0.50 -23.16 -0.51
CA GLU A 372 -0.14 -24.47 -1.08
C GLU A 372 -0.42 -24.50 -2.58
N ARG A 373 -1.58 -23.98 -3.00
CA ARG A 373 -1.92 -23.86 -4.42
C ARG A 373 -0.93 -22.99 -5.19
N GLY A 374 -0.45 -21.90 -4.58
CA GLY A 374 0.49 -20.96 -5.20
C GLY A 374 1.95 -21.42 -5.25
N ARG A 375 2.29 -22.56 -4.61
CA ARG A 375 3.63 -23.17 -4.74
C ARG A 375 3.92 -23.69 -6.15
N TYR A 376 2.90 -23.89 -6.97
CA TYR A 376 3.04 -24.41 -8.33
C TYR A 376 3.06 -23.25 -9.33
N PRO A 377 4.17 -23.04 -10.08
CA PRO A 377 4.28 -21.96 -11.07
C PRO A 377 3.14 -21.93 -12.09
N ARG A 378 2.72 -23.11 -12.55
CA ARG A 378 1.57 -23.27 -13.45
C ARG A 378 0.30 -22.61 -12.93
N ASN A 379 -0.01 -22.75 -11.64
CA ASN A 379 -1.22 -22.18 -11.06
C ASN A 379 -1.16 -20.65 -11.02
N ARG A 380 0.03 -20.09 -10.77
CA ARG A 380 0.27 -18.64 -10.79
C ARG A 380 0.14 -18.07 -12.19
N ALA A 381 0.71 -18.75 -13.18
CA ALA A 381 0.57 -18.39 -14.59
C ALA A 381 -0.89 -18.42 -15.05
N LEU A 382 -1.61 -19.52 -14.78
CA LEU A 382 -3.01 -19.66 -15.15
C LEU A 382 -3.91 -18.59 -14.49
N ALA A 383 -3.69 -18.31 -13.20
CA ALA A 383 -4.44 -17.26 -12.50
C ALA A 383 -4.18 -15.85 -13.09
N ALA A 384 -2.98 -15.62 -13.61
CA ALA A 384 -2.61 -14.38 -14.29
C ALA A 384 -2.95 -14.36 -15.79
N GLY A 385 -3.62 -15.40 -16.31
CA GLY A 385 -3.95 -15.51 -17.74
C GLY A 385 -2.74 -15.71 -18.66
N ARG A 386 -1.61 -16.19 -18.11
CA ARG A 386 -0.37 -16.46 -18.86
C ARG A 386 -0.32 -17.92 -19.34
N GLU A 387 0.22 -18.13 -20.54
CA GLU A 387 0.59 -19.48 -21.00
C GLU A 387 1.71 -20.03 -20.10
N TRP A 388 1.68 -21.33 -19.81
CA TRP A 388 2.70 -22.03 -19.04
C TRP A 388 3.09 -23.32 -19.74
N LYS A 389 4.40 -23.57 -19.83
CA LYS A 389 5.00 -24.77 -20.40
C LYS A 389 5.81 -25.50 -19.35
N GLU A 390 6.00 -26.80 -19.55
CA GLU A 390 6.80 -27.62 -18.65
C GLU A 390 8.23 -27.06 -18.54
N GLY A 391 8.69 -26.83 -17.31
CA GLY A 391 9.97 -26.18 -17.02
C GLY A 391 9.90 -24.67 -16.79
N ASP A 392 8.77 -24.01 -17.07
CA ASP A 392 8.59 -22.58 -16.78
C ASP A 392 8.54 -22.34 -15.27
N GLY A 393 9.30 -21.33 -14.83
CA GLY A 393 9.28 -20.81 -13.47
C GLY A 393 8.03 -19.97 -13.15
N PHE A 394 8.10 -19.29 -12.00
CA PHE A 394 7.01 -18.48 -11.44
C PHE A 394 6.67 -17.25 -12.27
#